data_AF-A0A535JGB8-F1
#
_entry.id   AF-A0A535JGB8-F1
#
_cell.length_a   1.000
_cell.length_b   1.000
_cell.length_c   1.000
_cell.angle_alpha   90.00
_cell.angle_beta   90.00
_cell.angle_gamma   90.00
#
_symmetry.space_group_name_H-M   'P 1'
#
loop_
_entity.id
_entity.type
_entity.pdbx_description
1 polymer ?
#
loop_
_entity_poly.entity_id
_entity_poly.type
_entity_poly.pdbx_seq_one_letter_code
_entity_poly.pdbx_strand_id
1 'polypeptide(L)' 'MSESKPAVLSLSAADLEAWLIANGAPAYRRRQLWGWIARGAASFEEMHDIPKPLRTALDRQ' A
#
# COMPACT_ATOMS: atom_id res chain seq x y z
N MET A 1 5.30 -19.41 -8.24
CA MET A 1 5.48 -19.07 -6.81
C MET A 1 5.44 -17.55 -6.76
N SER A 2 4.25 -16.95 -6.65
CA SER A 2 4.13 -15.50 -6.82
C SER A 2 4.62 -14.79 -5.56
N GLU A 3 5.60 -13.93 -5.80
CA GLU A 3 6.42 -13.17 -4.87
C GLU A 3 5.66 -12.63 -3.66
N SER A 4 6.17 -12.98 -2.49
CA SER A 4 5.83 -12.37 -1.21
C SER A 4 6.12 -10.86 -1.26
N LYS A 5 5.18 -10.04 -1.71
CA LYS A 5 5.22 -8.59 -1.45
C LYS A 5 4.56 -8.35 -0.10
N PRO A 6 5.36 -7.99 0.92
CA PRO A 6 5.20 -6.66 1.50
C PRO A 6 6.51 -6.12 2.11
N ALA A 7 7.31 -5.37 1.35
CA ALA A 7 8.36 -4.54 1.97
C ALA A 7 7.74 -3.25 2.54
N VAL A 8 7.04 -2.48 1.69
CA VAL A 8 6.47 -1.18 2.07
C VAL A 8 5.25 -1.29 3.00
N LEU A 9 4.43 -2.34 2.87
CA LEU A 9 3.22 -2.51 3.68
C LEU A 9 3.48 -3.13 5.07
N SER A 10 4.64 -3.75 5.24
CA SER A 10 5.12 -4.27 6.54
C SER A 10 5.85 -3.22 7.37
N LEU A 11 6.03 -2.01 6.82
CA LEU A 11 6.60 -0.88 7.53
C LEU A 11 5.77 -0.53 8.76
N SER A 12 6.41 0.14 9.72
CA SER A 12 5.69 0.77 10.82
C SER A 12 4.64 1.75 10.29
N ALA A 13 3.66 2.09 11.12
CA ALA A 13 2.64 3.07 10.73
C ALA A 13 3.27 4.39 10.26
N ALA A 14 4.30 4.85 10.97
CA ALA A 14 4.99 6.11 10.69
C ALA A 14 5.77 6.05 9.37
N ASP A 15 6.49 4.95 9.12
CA ASP A 15 7.29 4.79 7.90
C ASP A 15 6.40 4.66 6.65
N LEU A 16 5.27 3.93 6.77
CA LEU A 16 4.30 3.85 5.67
C LEU A 16 3.62 5.20 5.42
N GLU A 17 3.27 5.96 6.47
CA GLU A 17 2.74 7.32 6.34
C GLU A 17 3.76 8.26 5.68
N ALA A 18 5.02 8.19 6.06
CA ALA A 18 6.10 8.97 5.46
C ALA A 18 6.30 8.60 3.98
N TRP A 19 6.28 7.31 3.64
CA TRP A 19 6.36 6.85 2.26
C TRP A 19 5.17 7.34 1.43
N LEU A 20 3.95 7.29 1.98
CA LEU A 20 2.75 7.81 1.33
C LEU A 20 2.90 9.29 1.00
N ILE A 21 3.30 10.10 1.98
CA ILE A 21 3.48 11.55 1.81
C ILE A 21 4.56 11.83 0.74
N ALA A 22 5.70 11.12 0.80
CA ALA A 22 6.78 11.27 -0.17
C ALA A 22 6.35 10.90 -1.60
N ASN A 23 5.37 10.01 -1.76
CA ASN A 23 4.80 9.59 -3.04
C ASN A 23 3.53 10.39 -3.42
N GLY A 24 3.25 11.52 -2.77
CA GLY A 24 2.12 12.39 -3.10
C GLY A 24 0.76 11.83 -2.66
N ALA A 25 0.74 10.84 -1.77
CA ALA A 25 -0.45 10.25 -1.21
C ALA A 25 -0.71 10.78 0.22
N PRO A 26 -1.97 11.04 0.58
CA PRO A 26 -2.31 11.41 1.96
C PRO A 26 -1.99 10.28 2.96
N ALA A 27 -1.46 10.63 4.14
CA ALA A 27 -1.11 9.69 5.21
C ALA A 27 -2.29 8.79 5.64
N TYR A 28 -3.52 9.30 5.62
CA TYR A 28 -4.71 8.53 6.01
C TYR A 28 -4.93 7.27 5.14
N ARG A 29 -4.35 7.21 3.92
CA ARG A 29 -4.47 6.05 3.04
C ARG A 29 -3.85 4.79 3.61
N ARG A 30 -2.95 4.91 4.60
CA ARG A 30 -2.45 3.75 5.38
C ARG A 30 -3.59 2.88 5.89
N ARG A 31 -4.66 3.48 6.43
CA ARG A 31 -5.80 2.72 6.97
C ARG A 31 -6.53 1.92 5.88
N GLN A 32 -6.60 2.46 4.66
CA GLN A 32 -7.20 1.75 3.53
C GLN A 32 -6.34 0.56 3.11
N LEU A 33 -5.03 0.78 2.96
CA LEU A 33 -4.06 -0.26 2.60
C LEU A 33 -4.08 -1.41 3.63
N TRP A 34 -3.96 -1.09 4.92
CA TRP A 34 -4.02 -2.10 5.97
C TRP A 34 -5.38 -2.79 6.07
N GLY A 35 -6.47 -2.07 5.80
CA GLY A 35 -7.80 -2.67 5.69
C GLY A 35 -7.87 -3.73 4.60
N TRP A 36 -7.23 -3.52 3.45
CA TRP A 36 -7.15 -4.51 2.37
C TRP A 36 -6.27 -5.71 2.74
N ILE A 37 -5.12 -5.48 3.37
CA ILE A 37 -4.26 -6.55 3.87
C ILE A 37 -5.02 -7.43 4.87
N ALA A 38 -5.73 -6.82 5.82
CA ALA A 38 -6.53 -7.54 6.81
C ALA A 38 -7.67 -8.34 6.18
N ARG A 39 -8.15 -7.94 4.99
CA ARG A 39 -9.15 -8.69 4.19
C ARG A 39 -8.52 -9.78 3.31
N GLY A 40 -7.20 -9.89 3.28
CA GLY A 40 -6.48 -10.89 2.49
C GLY A 40 -6.30 -10.51 1.02
N ALA A 41 -6.25 -9.22 0.68
CA ALA A 41 -5.95 -8.78 -0.68
C ALA A 41 -4.61 -9.38 -1.16
N ALA A 42 -4.62 -10.04 -2.31
CA ALA A 42 -3.46 -10.72 -2.86
C ALA A 42 -2.62 -9.80 -3.77
N SER A 43 -3.14 -8.62 -4.12
CA SER A 43 -2.48 -7.68 -5.01
C SER A 43 -2.89 -6.23 -4.76
N PHE A 44 -2.05 -5.28 -5.15
CA PHE A 44 -2.43 -3.87 -5.15
C PHE A 44 -3.59 -3.60 -6.11
N GLU A 45 -3.71 -4.36 -7.21
CA GLU A 45 -4.78 -4.18 -8.19
C GLU A 45 -6.18 -4.38 -7.59
N GLU A 46 -6.34 -5.28 -6.63
CA GLU A 46 -7.60 -5.51 -5.91
C GLU A 46 -8.07 -4.31 -5.07
N MET A 47 -7.14 -3.42 -4.69
CA MET A 47 -7.41 -2.25 -3.83
C MET A 47 -8.06 -1.11 -4.62
N HIS A 48 -9.29 -1.32 -5.11
CA HIS A 48 -9.96 -0.43 -6.06
C HIS A 48 -10.25 0.98 -5.54
N ASP A 49 -10.25 1.20 -4.21
CA ASP A 49 -10.39 2.52 -3.57
C ASP A 49 -9.05 3.30 -3.48
N ILE A 50 -7.96 2.66 -3.89
CA ILE A 50 -6.63 3.24 -4.01
C ILE A 50 -6.40 3.70 -5.46
N PRO A 51 -6.02 4.97 -5.68
CA PRO A 51 -5.74 5.49 -7.02
C PRO A 51 -4.71 4.63 -7.75
N LYS A 52 -4.94 4.39 -9.05
CA LYS A 52 -4.03 3.62 -9.91
C LYS A 52 -2.56 4.08 -9.80
N PRO A 53 -2.22 5.39 -9.82
CA PRO A 53 -0.83 5.82 -9.68
C PRO A 53 -0.18 5.35 -8.38
N LEU A 54 -0.94 5.36 -7.27
CA LEU A 54 -0.45 4.90 -5.97
C LEU A 54 -0.29 3.38 -5.93
N ARG A 55 -1.22 2.63 -6.52
CA ARG A 55 -1.09 1.17 -6.67
C ARG A 55 0.15 0.79 -7.47
N THR A 56 0.41 1.49 -8.58
CA THR A 56 1.62 1.29 -9.38
C THR A 56 2.90 1.66 -8.61
N ALA A 57 2.90 2.72 -7.81
CA ALA A 57 4.04 3.10 -6.99
C ALA A 57 4.34 2.05 -5.91
N LEU A 58 3.31 1.52 -5.26
CA LEU A 58 3.42 0.44 -4.27
C LEU A 58 3.93 -0.86 -4.89
N ASP A 59 3.51 -1.16 -6.13
CA ASP A 59 3.94 -2.38 -6.84
C ASP A 59 5.42 -2.32 -7.29
N ARG A 60 6.02 -1.13 -7.35
CA ARG A 60 7.45 -0.95 -7.69
C ARG A 60 8.38 -1.01 -6.47
N GLN A 61 7.83 -1.17 -5.26
CA GLN A 61 8.59 -1.35 -4.01
C GLN A 61 8.70 -2.83 -3.65
#